data_AF-A0AAF0U1M2-F1
#
_entry.id   AF-A0AAF0U1M2-F1
#
_cell.length_a   1.000
_cell.length_b   1.000
_cell.length_c   1.000
_cell.angle_alpha   90.00
_cell.angle_beta   90.00
_cell.angle_gamma   90.00
#
_symmetry.space_group_name_H-M   'P 1'
#
loop_
_entity.id
_entity.type
_entity.pdbx_description
1 polymer ?
#
loop_
_entity_poly.entity_id
_entity_poly.type
_entity_poly.pdbx_seq_one_letter_code
_entity_poly.pdbx_strand_id
1 'polypeptide(L)' 'MGSVEPMEEEIKELAKDVYRLARLEVNEKQGSDPILLQLKGVVHQQRVDVLSRGEDGVLHYQGRLCVSKVGE' A
#
# COMPACT_ATOMS: atom_id res chain seq x y z
N MET A 1 35.26 -8.08 -27.80
CA MET A 1 34.33 -8.32 -26.69
C MET A 1 33.18 -7.35 -26.90
N GLY A 2 32.11 -7.83 -27.53
CA GLY A 2 31.04 -6.98 -28.07
C GLY A 2 29.84 -6.92 -27.14
N SER A 3 29.38 -5.70 -26.90
CA SER A 3 28.17 -5.23 -26.21
C SER A 3 27.07 -6.26 -25.97
N VAL A 4 26.98 -6.76 -24.73
CA VAL A 4 25.82 -7.53 -24.20
C VAL A 4 24.83 -6.62 -23.45
N GLU A 5 25.28 -5.44 -23.02
CA GLU A 5 24.52 -4.52 -22.17
C GLU A 5 23.15 -4.03 -22.72
N PRO A 6 22.96 -3.71 -24.01
CA PRO A 6 21.66 -3.20 -24.46
C PRO A 6 20.55 -4.27 -24.38
N MET A 7 20.90 -5.53 -24.58
CA MET A 7 19.95 -6.65 -24.53
C MET A 7 19.52 -6.96 -23.10
N GLU A 8 20.41 -6.76 -22.12
CA GLU A 8 20.09 -6.93 -20.69
C GLU A 8 19.14 -5.85 -20.18
N GLU A 9 19.26 -4.62 -20.67
CA GLU A 9 18.38 -3.53 -20.27
C GLU A 9 16.96 -3.72 -20.81
N GLU A 10 16.83 -4.17 -22.06
CA GLU A 10 15.53 -4.54 -22.64
C GLU A 10 14.86 -5.68 -21.84
N ILE A 11 15.62 -6.68 -21.39
CA ILE A 11 15.10 -7.76 -20.55
C ILE A 11 14.64 -7.24 -19.18
N LYS A 12 15.37 -6.31 -18.56
CA LYS A 12 14.96 -5.71 -17.27
C LYS A 12 13.70 -4.87 -17.40
N GLU A 13 13.57 -4.07 -18.46
CA GLU A 13 12.37 -3.29 -18.73
C GLU A 13 11.17 -4.22 -18.95
N LEU A 14 11.34 -5.28 -19.74
CA LEU A 14 10.29 -6.28 -19.94
C LEU A 14 9.88 -6.96 -18.62
N ALA A 15 10.85 -7.30 -17.75
CA ALA A 15 10.56 -7.88 -16.44
C ALA A 15 9.77 -6.92 -15.53
N LYS A 16 10.09 -5.62 -15.57
CA LYS A 16 9.32 -4.59 -14.86
C LYS A 16 7.89 -4.52 -15.39
N ASP A 17 7.70 -4.59 -16.69
CA ASP A 17 6.39 -4.55 -17.34
C ASP A 17 5.53 -5.76 -16.97
N VAL A 18 6.11 -6.96 -17.00
CA VAL A 18 5.45 -8.20 -16.54
C VAL A 18 5.04 -8.07 -15.07
N TYR A 19 5.92 -7.56 -14.21
CA TYR A 19 5.60 -7.35 -12.81
C TYR A 19 4.45 -6.35 -12.62
N ARG A 20 4.44 -5.24 -13.37
CA ARG A 20 3.34 -4.25 -13.32
C ARG A 20 2.02 -4.86 -13.74
N LEU A 21 2.00 -5.66 -14.81
CA LEU A 21 0.79 -6.35 -15.29
C LEU A 21 0.28 -7.38 -14.27
N ALA A 22 1.16 -8.22 -13.72
CA ALA A 22 0.79 -9.18 -12.69
C ALA A 22 0.20 -8.48 -11.46
N ARG A 23 0.77 -7.34 -11.05
CA ARG A 23 0.23 -6.55 -9.94
C ARG A 23 -1.15 -5.97 -10.23
N LEU A 24 -1.42 -5.54 -11.47
CA LEU A 24 -2.74 -5.07 -11.87
C LEU A 24 -3.78 -6.19 -11.83
N GLU A 25 -3.43 -7.36 -12.34
CA GLU A 25 -4.31 -8.54 -12.31
C GLU A 25 -4.67 -8.97 -10.89
N VAL A 26 -3.68 -9.00 -9.99
CA VAL A 26 -3.91 -9.30 -8.57
C VAL A 26 -4.84 -8.27 -7.93
N ASN A 27 -4.62 -6.98 -8.18
CA ASN A 27 -5.48 -5.91 -7.66
C ASN A 27 -6.90 -5.98 -8.21
N GLU A 28 -7.09 -6.36 -9.47
CA GLU A 28 -8.42 -6.49 -10.07
C GLU A 28 -9.18 -7.69 -9.45
N LYS A 29 -8.48 -8.80 -9.23
CA LYS A 29 -9.06 -10.05 -8.73
C LYS A 29 -9.17 -10.13 -7.21
N GLN A 30 -8.54 -9.23 -6.46
CA GLN A 30 -8.59 -9.23 -5.00
C GLN A 30 -10.02 -9.13 -4.43
N GLY A 31 -10.94 -8.55 -5.19
CA GLY A 31 -12.36 -8.42 -4.82
C GLY A 31 -13.15 -9.72 -4.93
N SER A 32 -12.57 -10.77 -5.53
CA SER A 32 -13.19 -12.08 -5.69
C SER A 32 -12.61 -13.13 -4.72
N ASP A 33 -11.50 -12.80 -4.05
CA ASP A 33 -10.89 -13.69 -3.07
C ASP A 33 -11.68 -13.66 -1.75
N PRO A 34 -12.26 -14.79 -1.31
CA PRO A 34 -13.12 -14.82 -0.13
C PRO A 34 -12.36 -14.54 1.18
N ILE A 35 -11.06 -14.79 1.25
CA ILE A 35 -10.23 -14.50 2.43
C ILE A 35 -9.96 -12.99 2.49
N LEU A 36 -9.58 -12.37 1.37
CA LEU A 36 -9.32 -10.93 1.30
C LEU A 36 -10.59 -10.11 1.53
N LEU A 37 -11.74 -10.56 1.04
CA LEU A 37 -13.02 -9.91 1.33
C LEU A 37 -13.37 -9.92 2.83
N GLN A 38 -13.20 -11.07 3.49
CA GLN A 38 -13.42 -11.19 4.94
C GLN A 38 -12.45 -10.30 5.72
N LEU A 39 -11.16 -10.31 5.35
CA LEU A 39 -10.15 -9.46 5.97
C LEU A 39 -10.45 -7.97 5.79
N LYS A 40 -10.87 -7.55 4.59
CA LYS A 40 -11.30 -6.17 4.32
C LYS A 40 -12.47 -5.76 5.21
N GLY A 41 -13.44 -6.64 5.43
CA GLY A 41 -14.56 -6.41 6.34
C GLY A 41 -14.11 -6.22 7.79
N VAL A 42 -13.26 -7.12 8.29
CA VAL A 42 -12.71 -7.05 9.66
C VAL A 42 -11.87 -5.80 9.86
N VAL A 43 -10.96 -5.48 8.93
CA VAL A 43 -10.13 -4.26 8.99
C VAL A 43 -11.02 -3.01 8.97
N HIS A 44 -12.05 -2.99 8.13
CA HIS A 44 -12.96 -1.84 8.07
C HIS A 44 -13.76 -1.67 9.37
N GLN A 45 -14.20 -2.76 10.00
CA GLN A 45 -14.86 -2.73 11.31
C GLN A 45 -13.90 -2.37 12.45
N GLN A 46 -12.63 -2.77 12.33
CA GLN A 46 -11.59 -2.53 13.33
C GLN A 46 -10.86 -1.20 13.11
N ARG A 47 -11.23 -0.43 12.08
CA ARG A 47 -10.77 0.95 11.90
C ARG A 47 -11.28 1.77 13.08
N VAL A 48 -10.40 1.99 14.05
CA VAL A 48 -10.53 3.08 15.00
C VAL A 48 -10.21 4.34 14.22
N ASP A 49 -11.18 5.24 14.09
CA ASP A 49 -10.90 6.56 13.55
C ASP A 49 -9.95 7.27 14.53
N VAL A 50 -8.70 7.37 14.11
CA VAL A 50 -7.63 8.02 14.87
C VAL A 50 -7.90 9.52 15.03
N LEU A 51 -8.81 10.08 14.24
CA LEU A 51 -9.26 11.46 14.31
C LEU A 51 -10.79 11.50 14.42
N SER A 52 -11.33 12.18 15.44
CA SER A 52 -12.76 12.46 15.58
C SER A 52 -13.03 13.96 15.52
N ARG A 53 -14.07 14.39 14.78
CA ARG A 53 -14.47 15.80 14.70
C ARG A 53 -15.31 16.18 15.92
N GLY A 54 -14.85 17.17 16.68
CA GLY A 54 -15.58 17.79 17.77
C GLY A 54 -16.71 18.69 17.27
N GLU A 55 -17.68 18.97 18.15
CA GLU A 55 -18.80 19.88 17.84
C GLU A 55 -18.33 21.32 17.57
N ASP A 56 -17.16 21.68 18.11
CA ASP A 56 -16.44 22.93 17.88
C ASP A 56 -15.72 22.98 16.52
N GLY A 57 -15.78 21.89 15.74
CA GLY A 57 -15.10 21.76 14.45
C GLY A 57 -13.62 21.38 14.56
N VAL A 58 -13.09 21.17 15.76
CA VAL A 58 -11.69 20.75 15.99
C VAL A 58 -11.57 19.24 15.80
N LEU A 59 -10.45 18.78 15.21
CA LEU A 59 -10.16 17.34 15.10
C LEU A 59 -9.39 16.87 16.33
N HIS A 60 -9.93 15.87 17.02
CA HIS A 60 -9.31 15.22 18.17
C HIS A 60 -8.60 13.94 17.74
N TYR A 61 -7.34 13.81 18.11
CA TYR A 61 -6.54 12.61 17.84
C TYR A 61 -6.68 11.58 18.97
N GLN A 62 -7.23 10.40 18.65
CA GLN A 62 -7.27 9.22 19.52
C GLN A 62 -6.19 8.22 19.08
N GLY A 63 -4.96 8.48 19.51
CA GLY A 63 -3.84 7.59 19.27
C GLY A 63 -2.67 7.89 20.20
N ARG A 64 -1.61 7.08 20.11
CA ARG A 64 -0.32 7.39 20.76
C ARG A 64 0.57 8.09 19.73
N LEU A 65 0.94 9.33 20.01
CA LEU A 65 1.90 10.07 19.21
C LEU A 65 3.31 9.56 19.53
N CYS A 66 3.89 8.74 18.65
CA CYS A 66 5.30 8.39 18.72
C CYS A 66 6.13 9.59 18.25
N VAL A 67 6.63 10.39 19.18
CA VAL A 67 7.60 11.44 18.87
C VAL A 67 8.98 10.80 18.87
N SER A 68 9.55 10.57 17.68
CA SER A 68 10.98 10.27 17.56
C SER A 68 11.74 11.43 18.19
N LYS A 69 12.53 11.18 19.23
CA LYS A 69 13.46 12.19 19.72
C LYS A 69 14.47 12.49 18.61
N VAL A 70 14.27 13.59 17.91
CA VAL A 70 15.38 14.27 17.22
C VAL A 70 16.26 14.80 18.35
N GLY A 71 17.38 14.13 18.58
CA GLY A 71 18.39 14.55 19.54
C GLY A 71 18.99 15.89 19.15
N GLU A 72 19.36 16.64 20.18
CA GLU A 72 19.97 17.98 20.21
C GLU A 72 21.33 18.06 19.48
#